data_AF-A0A1N7QDE0-F1
#
_entry.id   AF-A0A1N7QDE0-F1
#
_cell.length_a   1.000
_cell.length_b   1.000
_cell.length_c   1.000
_cell.angle_alpha   90.00
_cell.angle_beta   90.00
_cell.angle_gamma   90.00
#
_symmetry.space_group_name_H-M   'P 1'
#
loop_
_entity.id
_entity.type
_entity.pdbx_description
1 polymer ?
#
loop_
_entity_poly.entity_id
_entity_poly.type
_entity_poly.pdbx_seq_one_letter_code
_entity_poly.pdbx_strand_id
1 'polypeptide(L)' 'MEIGEIYDVVFSTGRYEIEYENCVKCIKKTPKSYRVEREDGTTRLVGQDSILELKKLSKFT' A
#
# COMPACT_ATOMS: atom_id res chain seq x y z
N MET A 1 6.47 4.29 -0.76
CA MET A 1 5.84 4.01 -2.08
C MET A 1 6.03 5.19 -3.02
N GLU A 2 6.14 4.91 -4.31
CA GLU A 2 6.18 5.89 -5.41
C GLU A 2 4.83 5.95 -6.10
N ILE A 3 4.37 7.13 -6.52
CA ILE A 3 3.08 7.30 -7.20
C ILE A 3 3.16 6.65 -8.59
N GLY A 4 2.16 5.84 -8.95
CA GLY A 4 2.06 5.14 -10.22
C GLY A 4 2.56 3.70 -10.20
N GLU A 5 3.38 3.35 -9.21
CA GLU A 5 3.97 2.02 -9.04
C GLU A 5 3.02 1.08 -8.25
N ILE A 6 3.20 -0.22 -8.45
CA ILE A 6 2.39 -1.29 -7.84
C ILE A 6 3.20 -1.99 -6.76
N TYR A 7 2.54 -2.30 -5.63
CA TYR A 7 3.17 -2.92 -4.47
C TYR A 7 2.28 -3.98 -3.85
N ASP A 8 2.92 -4.93 -3.17
CA ASP A 8 2.30 -5.67 -2.07
C ASP A 8 2.69 -4.98 -0.76
N VAL A 9 1.70 -4.77 0.11
CA VAL A 9 1.86 -4.03 1.36
C VAL A 9 1.27 -4.81 2.51
N VAL A 10 2.04 -4.96 3.57
CA VAL A 10 1.58 -5.51 4.85
C VAL A 10 1.65 -4.39 5.88
N PHE A 11 0.54 -4.13 6.58
CA PHE A 11 0.50 -3.05 7.58
C PHE A 11 -0.41 -3.41 8.75
N SER A 12 -0.13 -2.80 9.90
CA SER A 12 -0.98 -2.94 11.08
C SER A 12 -2.10 -1.90 11.08
N THR A 13 -3.33 -2.35 11.30
CA THR A 13 -4.50 -1.48 11.48
C THR A 13 -4.97 -1.39 12.94
N GLY A 14 -4.43 -2.25 13.79
CA GLY A 14 -4.70 -2.28 15.22
C GLY A 14 -3.59 -2.98 16.01
N ARG A 15 -3.83 -3.17 17.31
CA ARG A 15 -2.83 -3.73 18.23
C ARG A 15 -2.46 -5.19 17.91
N TYR A 16 -3.36 -5.91 17.24
CA TYR A 16 -3.20 -7.32 16.85
C TYR A 16 -3.72 -7.60 15.43
N GLU A 17 -4.01 -6.56 14.66
CA GLU A 17 -4.58 -6.69 13.32
C GLU A 17 -3.54 -6.34 12.28
N ILE A 18 -3.23 -7.31 11.43
CA ILE A 18 -2.34 -7.17 10.27
C ILE A 18 -3.20 -7.36 9.03
N GLU A 19 -3.13 -6.38 8.13
CA GLU A 19 -3.79 -6.43 6.83
C GLU A 19 -2.77 -6.61 5.72
N TYR A 20 -3.23 -7.26 4.65
CA TYR A 20 -2.45 -7.58 3.46
C TYR A 20 -3.16 -6.96 2.26
N GLU A 21 -2.49 -6.04 1.59
CA GLU A 21 -2.95 -5.38 0.38
C GLU A 21 -2.01 -5.74 -0.75
N ASN A 22 -2.45 -6.65 -1.61
CA ASN A 22 -1.66 -7.15 -2.74
C ASN A 22 -2.02 -6.41 -4.03
N CYS A 23 -1.05 -6.25 -4.92
CA CYS A 23 -1.23 -5.62 -6.23
C CYS A 23 -1.88 -4.22 -6.18
N VAL A 24 -1.56 -3.41 -5.15
CA VAL A 24 -2.14 -2.08 -5.00
C VAL A 24 -1.28 -1.01 -5.63
N LYS A 25 -1.92 -0.09 -6.35
CA LYS A 25 -1.26 1.04 -7.01
C LYS A 25 -1.24 2.24 -6.09
N CYS A 26 -0.06 2.82 -5.86
CA CYS A 26 0.02 4.07 -5.09
C CYS A 26 -0.48 5.23 -5.96
N ILE A 27 -1.54 5.90 -5.54
CA ILE A 27 -2.15 7.03 -6.28
C ILE A 27 -1.85 8.38 -5.63
N LYS A 28 -1.55 8.41 -4.33
CA LYS A 28 -1.19 9.64 -3.62
C LYS A 28 -0.21 9.35 -2.49
N LYS A 29 0.76 10.24 -2.31
CA LYS A 29 1.70 10.23 -1.20
C LYS A 29 1.52 11.48 -0.36
N THR A 30 1.41 11.31 0.95
CA THR A 30 1.51 12.39 1.95
C THR A 30 2.67 12.10 2.88
N PRO A 31 3.10 13.05 3.74
CA PRO A 31 4.24 12.83 4.64
C PRO A 31 4.06 11.67 5.63
N LYS A 32 2.82 11.31 5.99
CA LYS A 32 2.53 10.28 6.99
C LYS A 32 1.76 9.07 6.45
N SER A 33 1.26 9.13 5.23
CA SER A 33 0.42 8.07 4.68
C SER A 33 0.44 8.02 3.15
N TYR A 34 0.11 6.85 2.64
CA TYR A 34 -0.07 6.55 1.23
C TYR A 34 -1.54 6.25 0.97
N ARG A 35 -2.08 6.77 -0.14
CA ARG A 35 -3.35 6.29 -0.68
C ARG A 35 -3.06 5.32 -1.80
N VAL A 36 -3.55 4.10 -1.63
CA VAL A 36 -3.40 3.03 -2.61
C VAL A 36 -4.77 2.70 -3.20
N GLU A 37 -4.77 2.33 -4.47
CA GLU A 37 -5.94 1.91 -5.23
C GLU A 37 -5.80 0.42 -5.55
N ARG A 38 -6.87 -0.33 -5.32
CA ARG A 38 -6.97 -1.75 -5.63
C ARG A 38 -7.51 -1.93 -7.05
N GLU A 39 -7.42 -3.15 -7.59
CA GLU A 39 -7.93 -3.46 -8.93
C GLU A 39 -9.46 -3.25 -9.06
N ASP A 40 -10.21 -3.37 -7.95
CA ASP A 40 -11.65 -3.11 -7.92
C ASP A 40 -12.03 -1.62 -7.94
N GLY A 41 -11.03 -0.72 -8.02
CA GLY A 41 -11.21 0.73 -8.01
C GLY A 41 -11.46 1.31 -6.61
N THR A 42 -11.50 0.49 -5.56
CA THR A 42 -11.57 0.98 -4.18
C THR A 42 -10.21 1.50 -3.73
N THR A 43 -10.23 2.45 -2.78
CA THR A 43 -8.99 3.04 -2.25
C THR A 43 -8.82 2.72 -0.77
N ARG A 44 -7.57 2.53 -0.35
CA ARG A 44 -7.17 2.30 1.04
C ARG A 44 -6.13 3.34 1.45
N LEU A 45 -6.20 3.76 2.72
CA LEU A 45 -5.19 4.63 3.32
C LEU A 45 -4.25 3.75 4.15
N VAL A 46 -2.96 3.85 3.88
CA VAL A 46 -1.91 3.11 4.58
C VAL A 46 -1.00 4.11 5.30
N GLY A 47 -0.96 4.04 6.62
CA GLY A 47 -0.04 4.86 7.44
C GLY A 47 1.39 4.38 7.25
N GLN A 48 2.33 5.30 7.05
CA GLN A 48 3.73 4.95 6.81
C GLN A 48 4.37 4.23 8.01
N ASP A 49 4.04 4.66 9.22
CA ASP A 49 4.53 4.06 10.48
C ASP A 49 3.91 2.68 10.77
N SER A 50 2.82 2.34 10.08
CA SER A 50 2.11 1.06 10.24
C SER A 50 2.60 -0.02 9.29
N ILE A 51 3.45 0.31 8.31
CA ILE A 51 3.92 -0.64 7.30
C ILE A 51 4.93 -1.59 7.95
N LEU A 52 4.61 -2.88 7.88
CA LEU A 52 5.48 -3.97 8.34
C LEU A 52 6.34 -4.51 7.19
N GLU A 53 5.75 -4.61 5.99
CA GLU A 53 6.46 -5.05 4.79
C GLU A 53 5.96 -4.27 3.56
N LEU A 54 6.89 -3.93 2.68
CA LEU A 54 6.60 -3.25 1.42
C LEU A 54 7.42 -3.88 0.29
N LYS A 55 6.73 -4.53 -0.65
CA LYS A 55 7.36 -5.16 -1.80
C LYS A 55 6.90 -4.47 -3.08
N LYS A 56 7.85 -3.86 -3.81
CA LYS A 56 7.58 -3.30 -5.13
C LYS A 56 7.41 -4.44 -6.14
N LEU A 57 6.30 -4.43 -6.85
CA LEU A 57 6.08 -5.34 -7.97
C LEU A 57 6.63 -4.66 -9.22
N SER A 58 7.80 -5.12 -9.67
CA SER A 58 8.26 -4.79 -11.01
C SER A 58 7.28 -5.42 -12.00
N LYS A 59 6.63 -4.61 -12.83
CA LYS A 59 6.04 -5.13 -14.06
C LYS A 59 7.19 -5.71 -14.86
N PHE A 60 7.31 -7.04 -14.85
CA PHE A 60 8.13 -7.73 -15.84
C PHE A 60 7.44 -7.50 -17.18
N THR A 61 7.98 -6.57 -17.95
CA THR A 61 7.73 -6.45 -19.39
C THR A 61 8.37 -7.65 -20.10
#